data_AF-A0A965EEW3-F1
#
_entry.id   AF-A0A965EEW3-F1
#
_cell.length_a   1.000
_cell.length_b   1.000
_cell.length_c   1.000
_cell.angle_alpha   90.00
_cell.angle_beta   90.00
_cell.angle_gamma   90.00
#
_symmetry.space_group_name_H-M   'P 1'
#
loop_
_entity.id
_entity.type
_entity.pdbx_description
1 polymer ?
#
loop_
_entity_poly.entity_id
_entity_poly.type
_entity_poly.pdbx_seq_one_letter_code
_entity_poly.pdbx_strand_id
1 'polypeptide(L)'
;MRLILTTVQELFNKLGLVIRFLALFSIVTGLVVLAGAIINSKFIRVKENVLLRTVGAQSRQITQITLIEYAYLGLFSALTGVILSVGGSWLLTTYFFEITFAVDALELIWIVAGIVSLTMLLGWLNLRDIVQTPPLQVLRKET
;
A
#
# COMPACT_ATOMS: atom_id res chain seq x y z
N MET A 1 -9.56 -45.45 -6.69
CA MET A 1 -8.38 -44.55 -6.63
C MET A 1 -8.55 -43.27 -7.45
N ARG A 2 -8.86 -43.33 -8.76
CA ARG A 2 -8.99 -42.13 -9.63
C ARG A 2 -10.06 -41.13 -9.17
N LEU A 3 -11.21 -41.61 -8.70
CA LEU A 3 -12.31 -40.76 -8.24
C LEU A 3 -11.91 -39.89 -7.03
N ILE A 4 -11.19 -40.44 -6.05
CA ILE A 4 -10.70 -39.71 -4.86
C ILE A 4 -9.70 -38.63 -5.27
N LEU A 5 -8.75 -38.94 -6.16
CA LEU A 5 -7.81 -37.94 -6.67
C LEU A 5 -8.51 -36.81 -7.43
N THR A 6 -9.59 -37.12 -8.16
CA THR A 6 -10.34 -36.11 -8.91
C THR A 6 -11.12 -35.19 -7.97
N THR A 7 -11.77 -35.76 -6.94
CA THR A 7 -12.46 -34.97 -5.91
C THR A 7 -11.48 -34.11 -5.12
N VAL A 8 -10.33 -34.65 -4.71
CA VAL A 8 -9.29 -33.89 -4.01
C VAL A 8 -8.75 -32.75 -4.89
N GLN A 9 -8.43 -33.02 -6.16
CA GLN A 9 -7.99 -32.00 -7.11
C GLN A 9 -9.05 -30.90 -7.30
N GLU A 10 -10.33 -31.28 -7.40
CA GLU A 10 -11.44 -30.33 -7.54
C GLU A 10 -11.62 -29.48 -6.28
N LEU A 11 -11.46 -30.06 -5.08
CA LEU A 11 -11.45 -29.32 -3.82
C LEU A 11 -10.29 -28.34 -3.75
N PHE A 12 -9.05 -28.76 -4.03
CA PHE A 12 -7.90 -27.86 -4.06
C PHE A 12 -8.06 -26.74 -5.08
N ASN A 13 -8.66 -27.02 -6.25
CA ASN A 13 -8.92 -25.99 -7.26
C ASN A 13 -9.97 -24.97 -6.77
N LYS A 14 -11.06 -25.43 -6.13
CA LYS A 14 -12.06 -24.54 -5.53
C LYS A 14 -11.47 -23.71 -4.39
N LEU A 15 -10.69 -24.32 -3.50
CA LEU A 15 -9.99 -23.62 -2.42
C LEU A 15 -9.00 -22.60 -2.98
N GLY A 16 -8.23 -22.95 -4.00
CA GLY A 16 -7.32 -22.03 -4.68
C GLY A 16 -8.04 -20.82 -5.27
N LEU A 17 -9.21 -21.02 -5.88
CA LEU A 17 -10.05 -19.92 -6.38
C LEU A 17 -10.51 -19.00 -5.25
N VAL A 18 -10.98 -19.55 -4.13
CA VAL A 18 -11.42 -18.76 -2.97
C VAL A 18 -10.26 -17.98 -2.36
N ILE A 19 -9.10 -18.62 -2.15
CA ILE A 19 -7.90 -17.95 -1.61
C ILE A 19 -7.46 -16.82 -2.54
N ARG A 20 -7.45 -17.04 -3.86
CA ARG A 20 -7.08 -16.01 -4.84
C ARG A 20 -8.07 -14.85 -4.85
N PHE A 21 -9.37 -15.12 -4.70
CA PHE A 21 -10.39 -14.08 -4.55
C PHE A 21 -10.18 -13.26 -3.26
N LEU A 22 -9.94 -13.92 -2.13
CA LEU A 22 -9.65 -13.25 -0.85
C LEU A 22 -8.37 -12.41 -0.91
N ALA A 23 -7.32 -12.92 -1.58
CA ALA A 23 -6.09 -12.17 -1.79
C ALA A 23 -6.34 -10.88 -2.59
N LEU A 24 -7.07 -10.98 -3.71
CA LEU A 24 -7.43 -9.81 -4.52
C LEU A 24 -8.29 -8.81 -3.73
N PHE A 25 -9.30 -9.30 -3.01
CA PHE A 25 -10.15 -8.46 -2.17
C PHE A 25 -9.36 -7.73 -1.08
N SER A 26 -8.41 -8.42 -0.44
CA SER A 26 -7.52 -7.84 0.57
C SER A 26 -6.62 -6.76 -0.02
N ILE A 27 -6.04 -7.00 -1.21
CA ILE A 27 -5.25 -6.00 -1.94
C ILE A 27 -6.08 -4.74 -2.23
N VAL A 28 -7.29 -4.90 -2.76
CA VAL A 28 -8.19 -3.78 -3.05
C VAL A 28 -8.53 -3.01 -1.78
N THR A 29 -8.86 -3.71 -0.70
CA THR A 29 -9.16 -3.09 0.61
C THR A 29 -7.96 -2.31 1.13
N GLY A 30 -6.75 -2.88 1.04
CA GLY A 30 -5.50 -2.19 1.40
C GLY A 30 -5.31 -0.88 0.63
N LEU A 31 -5.58 -0.88 -0.69
CA LEU A 31 -5.50 0.32 -1.52
C LEU A 31 -6.52 1.39 -1.09
N VAL A 32 -7.75 0.99 -0.74
CA VAL A 32 -8.79 1.90 -0.24
C VAL A 32 -8.37 2.52 1.10
N VAL A 33 -7.86 1.71 2.03
CA VAL A 33 -7.38 2.19 3.35
C VAL A 33 -6.21 3.16 3.18
N LEU A 34 -5.25 2.85 2.31
CA LEU A 34 -4.15 3.75 1.98
C LEU A 34 -4.66 5.09 1.41
N ALA A 35 -5.59 5.04 0.45
CA ALA A 35 -6.19 6.25 -0.10
C ALA A 35 -6.91 7.08 0.97
N GLY A 36 -7.65 6.44 1.89
CA GLY A 36 -8.33 7.12 3.01
C GLY A 36 -7.36 7.79 3.98
N ALA A 37 -6.28 7.10 4.36
CA ALA A 37 -5.23 7.65 5.24
C ALA A 37 -4.56 8.89 4.62
N ILE A 38 -4.29 8.82 3.30
CA ILE A 38 -3.70 9.92 2.52
C ILE A 38 -4.64 11.14 2.49
N ILE A 39 -5.93 10.93 2.22
CA ILE A 39 -6.93 12.01 2.19
C ILE A 39 -7.04 12.72 3.55
N ASN A 40 -6.93 11.99 4.66
CA ASN A 40 -7.01 12.58 5.99
C ASN A 40 -5.79 13.47 6.32
N SER A 41 -4.59 13.06 5.88
CA SER A 41 -3.34 13.83 6.06
C SER A 41 -3.31 15.15 5.25
N LYS A 42 -4.17 15.23 4.22
CA LYS A 42 -4.30 16.36 3.28
C LYS A 42 -4.83 17.65 3.91
N PHE A 43 -5.72 17.55 4.91
CA PHE A 43 -6.44 18.71 5.47
C PHE A 43 -5.58 19.61 6.37
N ILE A 44 -4.55 19.06 7.01
CA ILE A 44 -3.71 19.80 7.97
C ILE A 44 -2.69 20.69 7.24
N ARG A 45 -2.15 20.25 6.09
CA ARG A 45 -1.09 20.96 5.35
C ARG A 45 -1.57 22.17 4.55
N VAL A 46 -2.86 22.25 4.22
CA VAL A 46 -3.43 23.39 3.49
C VAL A 46 -3.33 24.68 4.33
N LYS A 47 -3.45 24.60 5.66
CA LYS A 47 -3.31 25.77 6.56
C LYS A 47 -1.86 26.25 6.66
N GLU A 48 -0.87 25.36 6.72
CA GLU A 48 0.56 25.74 6.75
C GLU A 48 1.03 26.37 5.42
N ASN A 49 0.50 25.91 4.29
CA ASN A 49 0.90 26.40 2.96
C ASN A 49 0.48 27.86 2.71
N VAL A 50 -0.62 28.31 3.32
CA VAL A 50 -1.06 29.72 3.30
C VAL A 50 -0.13 30.59 4.15
N LEU A 51 0.30 30.10 5.31
CA LEU A 51 1.25 30.78 6.20
C LEU A 51 2.67 30.88 5.61
N LEU A 52 3.14 29.84 4.91
CA LEU A 52 4.47 29.82 4.27
C LEU A 52 4.52 30.65 2.98
N ARG A 53 3.40 30.80 2.25
CA ARG A 53 3.32 31.68 1.08
C ARG A 53 3.38 33.17 1.44
N THR A 54 2.90 33.56 2.62
CA THR A 54 3.12 34.93 3.15
C THR A 54 4.58 35.24 3.48
N VAL A 55 5.44 34.23 3.59
CA VAL A 55 6.89 34.38 3.91
C VAL A 55 7.79 34.06 2.69
N GLY A 56 7.21 33.72 1.53
CA GLY A 56 7.95 33.56 0.27
C GLY A 56 8.43 32.14 -0.08
N ALA A 57 7.86 31.10 0.53
CA ALA A 57 8.29 29.71 0.28
C ALA A 57 7.87 29.17 -1.11
N GLN A 58 8.78 28.45 -1.76
CA GLN A 58 8.64 27.93 -3.13
C GLN A 58 7.91 26.57 -3.14
N SER A 59 6.87 26.40 -3.98
CA SER A 59 6.02 25.18 -4.09
C SER A 59 6.77 23.86 -4.31
N ARG A 60 8.05 23.96 -4.70
CA ARG A 60 8.96 22.84 -4.99
C ARG A 60 9.47 22.13 -3.73
N GLN A 61 9.64 22.85 -2.62
CA GLN A 61 10.08 22.25 -1.33
C GLN A 61 8.99 21.39 -0.70
N ILE A 62 7.73 21.83 -0.75
CA ILE A 62 6.59 21.09 -0.21
C ILE A 62 6.43 19.74 -0.94
N THR A 63 6.61 19.76 -2.27
CA THR A 63 6.59 18.54 -3.09
C THR A 63 7.68 17.55 -2.66
N GLN A 64 8.91 18.01 -2.42
CA GLN A 64 10.02 17.14 -2.02
C GLN A 64 9.81 16.54 -0.62
N ILE A 65 9.36 17.35 0.36
CA ILE A 65 9.10 16.88 1.73
C ILE A 65 8.02 15.80 1.71
N THR A 66 6.92 16.03 0.99
CA THR A 66 5.83 15.07 0.88
C THR A 66 6.26 13.78 0.19
N LEU A 67 7.10 13.85 -0.84
CA LEU A 67 7.61 12.67 -1.55
C LEU A 67 8.51 11.81 -0.63
N ILE A 68 9.36 12.44 0.17
CA ILE A 68 10.21 11.77 1.16
C ILE A 68 9.35 11.10 2.24
N GLU A 69 8.33 11.79 2.74
CA GLU A 69 7.43 11.24 3.77
C GLU A 69 6.66 10.01 3.28
N TYR A 70 6.12 10.06 2.06
CA TYR A 70 5.48 8.90 1.44
C TYR A 70 6.47 7.77 1.13
N ALA A 71 7.73 8.09 0.81
CA ALA A 71 8.78 7.08 0.67
C ALA A 71 9.02 6.33 1.99
N TYR A 72 9.11 7.07 3.11
CA TYR A 72 9.25 6.46 4.44
C TYR A 72 8.04 5.60 4.80
N LEU A 73 6.82 6.12 4.60
CA LEU A 73 5.59 5.35 4.86
C LEU A 73 5.54 4.06 4.01
N GLY A 74 5.90 4.16 2.73
CA GLY A 74 6.00 3.01 1.82
C GLY A 74 7.03 1.99 2.29
N LEU A 75 8.20 2.44 2.72
CA LEU A 75 9.27 1.57 3.25
C LEU A 75 8.81 0.84 4.52
N PHE A 76 8.23 1.55 5.49
CA PHE A 76 7.72 0.95 6.73
C PHE A 76 6.58 -0.05 6.44
N SER A 77 5.68 0.27 5.52
CA SER A 77 4.62 -0.65 5.10
C SER A 77 5.17 -1.90 4.41
N ALA A 78 6.16 -1.75 3.54
CA ALA A 78 6.79 -2.88 2.86
C ALA A 78 7.55 -3.78 3.85
N LEU A 79 8.32 -3.19 4.77
CA LEU A 79 9.05 -3.93 5.80
C LEU A 79 8.11 -4.74 6.71
N THR A 80 7.05 -4.11 7.22
CA THR A 80 6.07 -4.81 8.06
C THR A 80 5.35 -5.92 7.30
N GLY A 81 4.97 -5.68 6.05
CA GLY A 81 4.36 -6.69 5.18
C GLY A 81 5.29 -7.88 4.91
N VAL A 82 6.57 -7.61 4.61
CA VAL A 82 7.58 -8.66 4.41
C VAL A 82 7.78 -9.50 5.67
N ILE A 83 7.94 -8.85 6.83
CA ILE A 83 8.14 -9.57 8.09
C ILE A 83 6.95 -10.48 8.39
N LEU A 84 5.72 -9.98 8.22
CA LEU A 84 4.50 -10.77 8.43
C LEU A 84 4.36 -11.91 7.42
N SER A 85 4.65 -11.66 6.15
CA SER A 85 4.53 -12.66 5.08
C SER A 85 5.57 -13.77 5.23
N VAL A 86 6.84 -13.41 5.43
CA VAL A 86 7.94 -14.35 5.62
C VAL A 86 7.76 -15.11 6.92
N GLY A 87 7.45 -14.42 8.02
CA GLY A 87 7.21 -15.05 9.32
C GLY A 87 6.02 -15.99 9.31
N GLY A 88 4.91 -15.57 8.69
CA GLY A 88 3.72 -16.40 8.53
C GLY A 88 3.98 -17.63 7.66
N SER A 89 4.67 -17.44 6.52
CA SER A 89 5.01 -18.54 5.62
C SER A 89 5.98 -19.53 6.27
N TRP A 90 6.99 -19.05 6.99
CA TRP A 90 7.93 -19.89 7.74
C TRP A 90 7.23 -20.72 8.82
N LEU A 91 6.29 -20.10 9.55
CA LEU A 91 5.50 -20.78 10.58
C LEU A 91 4.58 -21.83 9.97
N LEU A 92 3.95 -21.53 8.83
CA LEU A 92 3.09 -22.47 8.13
C LEU A 92 3.89 -23.68 7.59
N THR A 93 5.03 -23.44 6.95
CA THR A 93 5.86 -24.52 6.38
C THR A 93 6.46 -25.40 7.47
N THR A 94 6.87 -24.82 8.59
CA THR A 94 7.52 -25.56 9.69
C THR A 94 6.52 -26.38 10.51
N TYR A 95 5.34 -25.82 10.83
CA TYR A 95 4.41 -26.47 11.76
C TYR A 95 3.28 -27.27 11.09
N PHE A 96 2.87 -26.93 9.87
CA PHE A 96 1.72 -27.56 9.22
C PHE A 96 2.09 -28.44 8.03
N PHE A 97 3.11 -28.07 7.27
CA PHE A 97 3.40 -28.71 6.00
C PHE A 97 4.69 -29.57 6.01
N GLU A 98 5.61 -29.38 6.96
CA GLU A 98 6.92 -30.06 7.03
C GLU A 98 7.76 -29.96 5.74
N ILE A 99 7.59 -28.86 4.99
CA ILE A 99 8.28 -28.61 3.70
C ILE A 99 9.44 -27.63 3.94
N THR A 100 10.52 -27.78 3.18
CA THR A 100 11.65 -26.84 3.20
C THR A 100 11.19 -25.44 2.80
N PHE A 101 11.34 -24.48 3.71
CA PHE A 101 11.04 -23.07 3.44
C PHE A 101 12.05 -22.50 2.45
N ALA A 102 11.59 -22.18 1.24
CA ALA A 102 12.39 -21.52 0.22
C ALA A 102 11.80 -20.14 -0.06
N VAL A 103 12.58 -19.09 0.23
CA VAL A 103 12.24 -17.71 -0.15
C VAL A 103 13.27 -17.26 -1.17
N ASP A 104 12.80 -16.85 -2.33
CA ASP A 104 13.65 -16.18 -3.30
C ASP A 104 13.85 -14.71 -2.88
N ALA A 105 15.07 -14.37 -2.50
CA ALA A 105 15.44 -13.02 -2.11
C ALA A 105 15.19 -12.02 -3.25
N LEU A 106 15.29 -12.47 -4.51
CA LEU A 106 15.11 -11.63 -5.68
C LEU A 106 13.63 -11.26 -5.89
N GLU A 107 12.70 -12.21 -5.72
CA GLU A 107 11.25 -11.92 -5.72
C GLU A 107 10.88 -10.98 -4.57
N LEU A 108 11.45 -11.18 -3.39
CA LEU A 108 11.18 -10.33 -2.23
C LEU A 108 11.57 -8.88 -2.49
N ILE A 109 12.73 -8.65 -3.11
CA ILE A 109 13.19 -7.31 -3.49
C ILE A 109 12.23 -6.67 -4.50
N TRP A 110 11.76 -7.42 -5.51
CA TRP A 110 10.79 -6.89 -6.48
C TRP A 110 9.47 -6.50 -5.83
N ILE A 111 8.98 -7.29 -4.87
CA ILE A 111 7.75 -6.98 -4.12
C ILE A 111 7.93 -5.70 -3.30
N VAL A 112 9.02 -5.58 -2.55
CA VAL A 112 9.31 -4.38 -1.75
C VAL A 112 9.43 -3.15 -2.65
N ALA A 113 10.20 -3.25 -3.73
CA ALA A 113 10.35 -2.17 -4.70
C ALA A 113 9.00 -1.79 -5.33
N GLY A 114 8.15 -2.77 -5.63
CA GLY A 114 6.80 -2.56 -6.13
C GLY A 114 5.91 -1.81 -5.14
N ILE A 115 5.91 -2.19 -3.86
CA ILE A 115 5.10 -1.53 -2.81
C ILE A 115 5.57 -0.08 -2.59
N VAL A 116 6.89 0.13 -2.50
CA VAL A 116 7.46 1.48 -2.33
C VAL A 116 7.15 2.35 -3.56
N SER A 117 7.30 1.80 -4.77
CA SER A 117 6.97 2.53 -6.01
C SER A 117 5.48 2.85 -6.09
N LEU A 118 4.60 1.92 -5.71
CA LEU A 118 3.16 2.12 -5.72
C LEU A 118 2.73 3.20 -4.73
N THR A 119 3.26 3.17 -3.51
CA THR A 119 2.99 4.20 -2.49
C THR A 119 3.52 5.57 -2.89
N MET A 120 4.72 5.64 -3.49
CA MET A 120 5.24 6.87 -4.11
C MET A 120 4.36 7.39 -5.25
N LEU A 121 3.92 6.52 -6.16
CA LEU A 121 3.04 6.89 -7.28
C LEU A 121 1.68 7.40 -6.78
N LEU A 122 1.09 6.74 -5.79
CA LEU A 122 -0.15 7.19 -5.14
C LEU A 122 0.03 8.55 -4.46
N GLY A 123 1.16 8.78 -3.80
CA GLY A 123 1.53 10.07 -3.22
C GLY A 123 1.71 11.17 -4.28
N TRP A 124 2.35 10.85 -5.41
CA TRP A 124 2.59 11.79 -6.51
C TRP A 124 1.32 12.16 -7.28
N LEU A 125 0.46 11.17 -7.58
CA LEU A 125 -0.85 11.39 -8.21
C LEU A 125 -1.73 12.29 -7.34
N ASN A 126 -1.77 12.04 -6.03
CA ASN A 126 -2.49 12.91 -5.11
C ASN A 126 -1.92 14.33 -5.05
N LEU A 127 -0.61 14.49 -5.18
CA LEU A 127 0.03 15.82 -5.21
C LEU A 127 -0.42 16.63 -6.44
N ARG A 128 -0.61 15.99 -7.59
CA ARG A 128 -1.19 16.64 -8.78
C ARG A 128 -2.64 17.07 -8.52
N ASP A 129 -3.44 16.23 -7.87
CA ASP A 129 -4.81 16.59 -7.49
C ASP A 129 -4.84 17.72 -6.45
N ILE A 130 -3.87 17.79 -5.52
CA ILE A 130 -3.73 18.89 -4.54
C ILE A 130 -3.43 20.21 -5.24
N VAL A 131 -2.49 20.20 -6.20
CA VAL A 131 -2.08 21.40 -6.94
C VAL A 131 -3.21 21.90 -7.85
N GLN A 132 -4.12 21.01 -8.28
CA GLN A 132 -5.26 21.37 -9.13
C GLN A 132 -6.54 21.71 -8.36
N THR A 133 -6.70 21.32 -7.09
CA THR A 133 -7.84 21.78 -6.28
C THR A 133 -7.65 23.23 -5.84
N PRO A 134 -8.48 24.18 -6.33
CA PRO A 134 -8.36 25.58 -5.95
C PRO A 134 -8.66 25.75 -4.46
N PRO A 135 -7.85 26.54 -3.72
CA PRO A 135 -7.98 26.74 -2.27
C PRO A 135 -9.30 27.40 -1.82
N LEU A 136 -10.17 27.80 -2.76
CA LEU A 136 -11.45 28.44 -2.52
C LEU A 136 -12.58 27.47 -2.10
N GLN A 137 -12.43 26.15 -2.27
CA GLN A 137 -13.48 25.19 -1.88
C GLN A 137 -13.44 24.80 -0.40
N VAL A 138 -12.31 24.98 0.28
CA VAL A 138 -12.17 24.66 1.72
C VAL A 138 -12.76 25.78 2.58
N LEU A 139 -12.74 27.03 2.09
CA LEU A 139 -13.31 28.19 2.81
C LEU A 139 -14.84 28.30 2.69
N ARG A 140 -15.46 27.53 1.78
CA ARG A 140 -16.93 27.54 1.55
C ARG A 140 -17.68 26.39 2.24
N LYS A 141 -16.99 25.65 3.12
CA LYS A 141 -17.63 24.69 4.05
C LYS A 141 -17.79 25.24 5.47
N GLU A 142 -17.28 26.45 5.72
CA GLU A 142 -17.36 27.16 7.00
C GLU A 142 -18.31 28.37 6.94
N THR A 143 -19.06 28.54 5.85
CA THR A 143 -20.23 29.43 5.74
C THR A 143 -21.40 28.65 5.18
#